data_AF-A0A1M6PY15-F1
#
_entry.id   AF-A0A1M6PY15-F1
#
_cell.length_a   1.000
_cell.length_b   1.000
_cell.length_c   1.000
_cell.angle_alpha   90.00
_cell.angle_beta   90.00
_cell.angle_gamma   90.00
#
_symmetry.space_group_name_H-M   'P 1'
#
loop_
_entity.id
_entity.type
_entity.pdbx_description
1 polymer ?
#
loop_
_entity_poly.entity_id
_entity_poly.type
_entity_poly.pdbx_seq_one_letter_code
_entity_poly.pdbx_strand_id
1 'polypeptide(L)'
;MATALNRVVEEIAPPTSEEQREATRAAVSRILSDTAQVALRLPGGAEYHLDAEELRALLAIGLARANGQRVSVISHDVMLSPQQAAELLGVSRPMVYRFIERGDLAATRVGTHWRLLTADVLALAEHRTRLAESVETGLDHVARTMDSSDRGTAAEDGAKESRRAATPEQKKASLERVRRKARSRRK
;
A
#
# COMPACT_ATOMS: atom_id res chain seq x y z
N MET A 1 16.04 34.25 2.61
CA MET A 1 15.10 33.30 1.96
C MET A 1 15.71 32.54 0.77
N ALA A 2 16.85 32.94 0.22
CA ALA A 2 17.49 32.25 -0.92
C ALA A 2 18.28 30.97 -0.57
N THR A 3 18.40 30.61 0.71
CA THR A 3 19.26 29.50 1.19
C THR A 3 18.53 28.17 1.33
N ALA A 4 17.21 28.12 1.10
CA ALA A 4 16.37 26.98 1.52
C ALA A 4 16.32 25.81 0.53
N LEU A 5 16.55 26.02 -0.77
CA LEU A 5 16.30 24.99 -1.80
C LEU A 5 17.51 24.12 -2.15
N ASN A 6 18.53 24.04 -1.28
CA ASN A 6 19.71 23.21 -1.51
C ASN A 6 19.75 21.96 -0.61
N ARG A 7 18.68 21.65 0.12
CA ARG A 7 18.56 20.39 0.84
C ARG A 7 18.01 19.31 -0.09
N VAL A 8 18.68 18.16 -0.07
CA VAL A 8 18.27 16.93 -0.79
C VAL A 8 16.88 16.45 -0.34
N VAL A 9 16.48 16.78 0.89
CA VAL A 9 15.18 16.44 1.48
C VAL A 9 14.64 17.68 2.20
N GLU A 10 13.49 18.17 1.77
CA GLU A 10 12.73 19.18 2.51
C GLU A 10 11.66 18.49 3.36
N GLU A 11 11.75 18.62 4.68
CA GLU A 11 10.77 18.05 5.60
C GLU A 11 9.78 19.13 6.04
N ILE A 12 8.50 18.86 5.81
CA ILE A 12 7.39 19.73 6.16
C ILE A 12 6.63 19.10 7.32
N ALA A 13 6.67 19.76 8.47
CA ALA A 13 5.99 19.31 9.67
C ALA A 13 4.46 19.54 9.57
N PRO A 14 3.63 18.66 10.18
CA PRO A 14 2.20 18.91 10.31
C PRO A 14 1.95 20.15 11.18
N PRO A 15 0.86 20.89 10.95
CA PRO A 15 0.46 21.96 11.85
C PRO A 15 0.22 21.44 13.27
N THR A 16 0.57 22.26 14.25
CA THR A 16 0.53 21.92 15.68
C THR A 16 -0.89 22.00 16.26
N SER A 17 -1.77 22.79 15.65
CA SER A 17 -3.17 22.93 16.07
C SER A 17 -4.10 22.04 15.24
N GLU A 18 -5.06 21.40 15.92
CA GLU A 18 -6.14 20.64 15.26
C GLU A 18 -7.02 21.54 14.39
N GLU A 19 -7.22 22.80 14.80
CA GLU A 19 -7.97 23.79 14.02
C GLU A 19 -7.29 24.08 12.67
N GLN A 20 -5.96 24.15 12.65
CA GLN A 20 -5.20 24.34 11.41
C GLN A 20 -5.24 23.09 10.51
N ARG A 21 -5.29 21.90 11.10
CA ARG A 21 -5.45 20.65 10.35
C ARG A 21 -6.81 20.58 9.68
N GLU A 22 -7.86 20.89 10.42
CA GLU A 22 -9.22 20.89 9.88
C GLU A 22 -9.42 21.98 8.82
N ALA A 23 -8.88 23.18 9.05
CA ALA A 23 -8.89 24.25 8.04
C ALA A 23 -8.16 23.83 6.75
N THR A 24 -7.02 23.14 6.86
CA THR A 24 -6.29 22.61 5.71
C THR A 24 -7.09 21.54 4.98
N ARG A 25 -7.72 20.61 5.71
CA ARG A 25 -8.58 19.55 5.15
C ARG A 25 -9.77 20.14 4.40
N ALA A 26 -10.44 21.12 5.00
CA ALA A 26 -11.58 21.82 4.38
C ALA A 26 -11.15 22.57 3.10
N ALA A 27 -10.00 23.24 3.12
CA ALA A 27 -9.45 23.91 1.94
C ALA A 27 -9.15 22.93 0.81
N VAL A 28 -8.47 21.81 1.11
CA VAL A 28 -8.18 20.74 0.12
C VAL A 28 -9.46 20.16 -0.46
N SER A 29 -10.44 19.82 0.38
CA SER A 29 -11.74 19.27 -0.07
C SER A 29 -12.46 20.23 -1.03
N ARG A 30 -12.44 21.53 -0.73
CA ARG A 30 -13.07 22.55 -1.58
C ARG A 30 -12.37 22.71 -2.93
N ILE A 31 -11.04 22.68 -2.94
CA ILE A 31 -10.23 22.77 -4.17
C ILE A 31 -10.46 21.55 -5.06
N LEU A 32 -10.63 20.36 -4.49
CA LEU A 32 -10.90 19.13 -5.26
C LEU A 32 -12.33 19.04 -5.81
N SER A 33 -13.28 19.77 -5.22
CA SER A 33 -14.70 19.73 -5.61
C SER A 33 -15.05 20.69 -6.76
N ASP A 34 -14.16 21.61 -7.12
CA ASP A 34 -14.40 22.65 -8.12
C ASP A 34 -13.15 22.88 -8.98
N THR A 35 -13.29 23.59 -10.11
CA THR A 35 -12.14 24.07 -10.91
C THR A 35 -11.47 25.25 -10.22
N ALA A 36 -10.64 24.95 -9.23
CA ALA A 36 -9.84 25.95 -8.52
C ALA A 36 -8.53 26.24 -9.27
N GLN A 37 -8.25 27.53 -9.49
CA GLN A 37 -6.93 28.01 -9.94
C GLN A 37 -6.20 28.61 -8.74
N VAL A 38 -4.93 28.27 -8.58
CA VAL A 38 -4.07 28.83 -7.54
C VAL A 38 -3.02 29.70 -8.20
N ALA A 39 -2.85 30.92 -7.68
CA ALA A 39 -1.84 31.86 -8.13
C ALA A 39 -0.99 32.35 -6.95
N LEU A 40 0.33 32.38 -7.11
CA LEU A 40 1.25 33.00 -6.19
C LEU A 40 1.41 34.47 -6.56
N ARG A 41 1.20 35.35 -5.58
CA ARG A 41 1.47 36.78 -5.77
C ARG A 41 2.95 37.05 -5.50
N LEU A 42 3.67 37.42 -6.55
CA LEU A 42 5.08 37.75 -6.49
C LEU A 42 5.28 39.20 -6.00
N PRO A 43 6.46 39.51 -5.44
CA PRO A 43 6.85 40.90 -5.20
C PRO A 43 6.72 41.73 -6.49
N GLY A 44 6.13 42.92 -6.40
CA GLY A 44 5.87 43.76 -7.58
C GLY A 44 4.51 43.53 -8.26
N GLY A 45 3.66 42.65 -7.72
CA GLY A 45 2.28 42.47 -8.16
C GLY A 45 2.09 41.53 -9.36
N ALA A 46 3.17 40.93 -9.86
CA ALA A 46 3.09 39.84 -10.82
C ALA A 46 2.43 38.61 -10.17
N GLU A 47 1.75 37.81 -10.98
CA GLU A 47 1.11 36.57 -10.55
C GLU A 47 1.77 35.39 -11.27
N TYR A 48 2.02 34.32 -10.53
CA TYR A 48 2.46 33.03 -11.06
C TYR A 48 1.36 32.01 -10.84
N HIS A 49 0.77 31.51 -11.92
CA HIS A 49 -0.26 30.47 -11.85
C HIS A 49 0.40 29.11 -11.73
N LEU A 50 -0.06 28.33 -10.76
CA LEU A 50 0.40 26.96 -10.62
C LEU A 50 -0.20 26.10 -11.74
N ASP A 51 0.61 25.22 -12.30
CA ASP A 51 0.10 24.19 -13.18
C ASP A 51 -0.64 23.08 -12.40
N ALA A 52 -1.20 22.12 -13.14
CA ALA A 52 -1.98 21.04 -12.54
C ALA A 52 -1.12 20.11 -11.66
N GLU A 53 0.16 19.94 -11.98
CA GLU A 53 1.06 19.04 -11.25
C GLU A 53 1.56 19.70 -9.96
N GLU A 54 1.94 20.97 -10.01
CA GLU A 54 2.27 21.80 -8.85
C GLU A 54 1.09 21.88 -7.87
N LEU A 55 -0.12 22.12 -8.38
CA LEU A 55 -1.33 22.13 -7.57
C LEU A 55 -1.57 20.76 -6.91
N ARG A 56 -1.47 19.67 -7.68
CA ARG A 56 -1.62 18.31 -7.15
C ARG A 56 -0.62 18.00 -6.05
N ALA A 57 0.64 18.39 -6.23
CA ALA A 57 1.69 18.21 -5.23
C ALA A 57 1.38 18.97 -3.94
N LEU A 58 0.97 20.24 -4.03
CA LEU A 58 0.58 21.04 -2.86
C LEU A 58 -0.64 20.46 -2.13
N LEU A 59 -1.64 19.96 -2.85
CA LEU A 59 -2.80 19.33 -2.25
C LEU A 59 -2.43 18.04 -1.53
N ALA A 60 -1.55 17.21 -2.11
CA ALA A 60 -1.04 16.01 -1.45
C ALA A 60 -0.30 16.34 -0.15
N ILE A 61 0.58 17.35 -0.19
CA ILE A 61 1.28 17.86 1.01
C ILE A 61 0.27 18.35 2.06
N GLY A 62 -0.70 19.17 1.65
CA GLY A 62 -1.72 19.74 2.54
C GLY A 62 -2.55 18.65 3.22
N LEU A 63 -3.01 17.65 2.47
CA LEU A 63 -3.79 16.54 2.99
C LEU A 63 -3.01 15.68 3.99
N ALA A 64 -1.76 15.32 3.65
CA ALA A 64 -0.90 14.56 4.55
C ALA A 64 -0.66 15.31 5.87
N ARG A 65 -0.37 16.61 5.78
CA ARG A 65 -0.21 17.47 6.96
C ARG A 65 -1.48 17.59 7.79
N ALA A 66 -2.64 17.72 7.15
CA ALA A 66 -3.94 17.73 7.84
C ALA A 66 -4.21 16.42 8.60
N ASN A 67 -3.66 15.30 8.11
CA ASN A 67 -3.72 14.01 8.79
C ASN A 67 -2.64 13.82 9.87
N GLY A 68 -1.90 14.88 10.23
CA GLY A 68 -0.84 14.83 11.23
C GLY A 68 0.45 14.15 10.75
N GLN A 69 0.61 13.95 9.44
CA GLN A 69 1.77 13.28 8.87
C GLN A 69 2.87 14.29 8.55
N ARG A 70 4.13 13.85 8.70
CA ARG A 70 5.29 14.58 8.17
C ARG A 70 5.44 14.27 6.69
N VAL A 71 5.81 15.26 5.90
CA VAL A 71 5.99 15.11 4.45
C VAL A 71 7.44 15.41 4.08
N SER A 72 8.02 14.57 3.24
CA SER A 72 9.36 14.79 2.67
C SER A 72 9.25 15.00 1.17
N VAL A 73 9.83 16.08 0.65
CA VAL A 73 9.94 16.35 -0.79
C VAL A 73 11.39 16.12 -1.21
N ILE A 74 11.58 15.30 -2.25
CA ILE A 74 12.88 14.83 -2.72
C ILE A 74 12.87 14.83 -4.25
N SER A 75 13.92 15.38 -4.86
CA SER A 75 14.09 15.30 -6.32
C SER A 75 14.66 13.94 -6.73
N HIS A 76 14.14 13.42 -7.85
CA HIS A 76 14.56 12.15 -8.44
C HIS A 76 16.02 12.17 -8.94
N ASP A 77 16.55 13.34 -9.29
CA ASP A 77 17.86 13.49 -9.94
C ASP A 77 19.02 13.72 -8.97
N VAL A 78 18.76 13.56 -7.67
CA VAL A 78 19.78 13.79 -6.65
C VAL A 78 20.52 12.50 -6.32
N MET A 79 21.82 12.63 -6.08
CA MET A 79 22.65 11.52 -5.60
C MET A 79 22.61 11.42 -4.08
N LEU A 80 22.17 10.27 -3.59
CA LEU A 80 22.06 9.91 -2.19
C LEU A 80 23.30 9.16 -1.71
N SER A 81 23.66 9.35 -0.44
CA SER A 81 24.54 8.42 0.26
C SER A 81 23.82 7.12 0.62
N PRO A 82 24.53 6.00 0.87
CA PRO A 82 23.91 4.76 1.35
C PRO A 82 23.12 4.94 2.65
N GLN A 83 23.48 5.91 3.50
CA GLN A 83 22.73 6.22 4.71
C GLN A 83 21.39 6.88 4.39
N GLN A 84 21.37 7.89 3.53
CA GLN A 84 20.12 8.54 3.10
C GLN A 84 19.21 7.56 2.36
N ALA A 85 19.78 6.70 1.52
CA ALA A 85 19.01 5.63 0.88
C ALA A 85 18.41 4.65 1.90
N ALA A 86 19.14 4.34 2.98
CA ALA A 86 18.64 3.47 4.05
C ALA A 86 17.46 4.10 4.81
N GLU A 87 17.57 5.40 5.12
CA GLU A 87 16.50 6.18 5.74
C GLU A 87 15.24 6.19 4.86
N LEU A 88 15.38 6.40 3.54
CA LEU A 88 14.25 6.40 2.61
C LEU A 88 13.62 5.02 2.42
N LEU A 89 14.44 3.96 2.39
CA LEU A 89 13.96 2.59 2.25
C LEU A 89 13.38 2.02 3.56
N GLY A 90 13.56 2.71 4.70
CA GLY A 90 13.18 2.19 6.02
C GLY A 90 13.97 0.92 6.41
N VAL A 91 15.23 0.81 5.97
CA VAL A 91 16.09 -0.36 6.24
C VAL A 91 17.39 0.06 6.92
N SER A 92 18.18 -0.92 7.37
CA SER A 92 19.52 -0.65 7.90
C SER A 92 20.52 -0.34 6.78
N ARG A 93 21.52 0.51 7.07
CA ARG A 93 22.60 0.82 6.11
C ARG A 93 23.31 -0.41 5.54
N PRO A 94 23.63 -1.47 6.32
CA PRO A 94 24.18 -2.71 5.77
C PRO A 94 23.28 -3.38 4.75
N MET A 95 21.95 -3.24 4.85
CA MET A 95 21.02 -3.77 3.86
C MET A 95 21.21 -3.06 2.51
N VAL A 96 21.34 -1.72 2.52
CA VAL A 96 21.61 -0.97 1.28
C VAL A 96 22.87 -1.47 0.57
N TYR A 97 23.94 -1.77 1.31
CA TYR A 97 25.13 -2.39 0.73
C TYR A 97 24.84 -3.76 0.10
N ARG A 98 24.01 -4.59 0.74
CA ARG A 98 23.59 -5.87 0.15
C ARG A 98 22.78 -5.69 -1.13
N PHE A 99 21.92 -4.68 -1.21
CA PHE A 99 21.20 -4.38 -2.45
C PHE A 99 22.16 -3.98 -3.57
N ILE A 100 23.18 -3.18 -3.26
CA ILE A 100 24.23 -2.81 -4.23
C ILE A 100 25.01 -4.05 -4.67
N GLU A 101 25.47 -4.88 -3.73
CA GLU A 101 26.25 -6.09 -4.00
C GLU A 101 25.49 -7.11 -4.85
N ARG A 102 24.17 -7.21 -4.66
CA ARG A 102 23.29 -8.09 -5.43
C ARG A 102 22.89 -7.53 -6.79
N GLY A 103 23.17 -6.25 -7.06
CA GLY A 103 22.72 -5.55 -8.26
C GLY A 103 21.25 -5.11 -8.21
N ASP A 104 20.58 -5.25 -7.06
CA ASP A 104 19.20 -4.80 -6.87
C ASP A 104 19.11 -3.26 -6.86
N LEU A 105 20.23 -2.57 -6.60
CA LEU A 105 20.30 -1.12 -6.55
C LEU A 105 21.59 -0.61 -7.20
N ALA A 106 21.45 0.20 -8.24
CA ALA A 106 22.59 0.81 -8.91
C ALA A 106 23.30 1.81 -7.99
N ALA A 107 24.63 1.75 -7.98
CA ALA A 107 25.45 2.70 -7.24
C ALA A 107 26.71 3.05 -8.03
N THR A 108 27.09 4.32 -7.99
CA THR A 108 28.31 4.84 -8.60
C THR A 108 29.28 5.26 -7.52
N ARG A 109 30.58 5.02 -7.73
CA ARG A 109 31.62 5.55 -6.85
C ARG A 109 31.97 6.97 -7.27
N VAL A 110 31.88 7.90 -6.33
CA VAL A 110 32.36 9.28 -6.49
C VAL A 110 33.47 9.49 -5.47
N GLY A 111 34.72 9.45 -5.96
CA GLY A 111 35.90 9.33 -5.11
C GLY A 111 35.86 8.05 -4.28
N THR A 112 35.92 8.17 -2.95
CA THR A 112 35.93 7.04 -2.02
C THR A 112 34.53 6.58 -1.60
N HIS A 113 33.48 7.34 -1.93
CA HIS A 113 32.13 7.09 -1.43
C HIS A 113 31.18 6.59 -2.51
N TRP A 114 30.27 5.70 -2.11
CA TRP A 114 29.14 5.30 -2.94
C TRP A 114 28.08 6.40 -3.00
N ARG A 115 27.44 6.48 -4.16
CA ARG A 115 26.34 7.39 -4.47
C ARG A 115 25.26 6.62 -5.25
N LEU A 116 24.01 6.84 -4.91
CA LEU A 116 22.85 6.18 -5.49
C LEU A 116 21.89 7.23 -6.02
N LEU A 117 21.32 7.04 -7.20
CA LEU A 117 20.34 7.99 -7.74
C LEU A 117 19.02 7.84 -6.97
N THR A 118 18.39 8.95 -6.54
CA THR A 118 17.12 8.90 -5.81
C THR A 118 16.06 8.10 -6.58
N ALA A 119 15.97 8.28 -7.90
CA ALA A 119 15.04 7.55 -8.74
C ALA A 119 15.15 6.02 -8.57
N ASP A 120 16.37 5.48 -8.55
CA ASP A 120 16.60 4.04 -8.40
C ASP A 120 16.20 3.54 -7.00
N VAL A 121 16.47 4.35 -5.98
CA VAL A 121 16.09 4.04 -4.59
C VAL A 121 14.57 4.02 -4.43
N LEU A 122 13.86 4.99 -5.01
CA LEU A 122 12.40 5.05 -4.98
C LEU A 122 11.75 3.91 -5.77
N ALA A 123 12.32 3.56 -6.93
CA ALA A 123 11.85 2.41 -7.72
C ALA A 123 11.96 1.09 -6.94
N LEU A 124 13.05 0.90 -6.20
CA LEU A 124 13.21 -0.26 -5.32
C LEU A 124 12.21 -0.24 -4.17
N ALA A 125 11.96 0.92 -3.55
CA ALA A 125 10.96 1.08 -2.50
C ALA A 125 9.56 0.66 -2.98
N GLU A 126 9.15 1.18 -4.13
CA GLU A 126 7.84 0.88 -4.74
C GLU A 126 7.72 -0.61 -5.09
N HIS A 127 8.75 -1.20 -5.68
CA HIS A 127 8.76 -2.64 -5.98
C HIS A 127 8.57 -3.49 -4.71
N ARG A 128 9.23 -3.11 -3.60
CA ARG A 128 9.11 -3.81 -2.32
C ARG A 128 7.71 -3.68 -1.72
N THR A 129 7.10 -2.51 -1.78
CA THR A 129 5.72 -2.29 -1.30
C THR A 129 4.73 -3.14 -2.09
N ARG A 130 4.81 -3.12 -3.43
CA ARG A 130 3.94 -3.95 -4.29
C ARG A 130 4.08 -5.44 -3.99
N LEU A 131 5.32 -5.91 -3.77
CA LEU A 131 5.55 -7.30 -3.41
C LEU A 131 4.88 -7.65 -2.07
N ALA A 132 5.02 -6.79 -1.06
CA ALA A 132 4.39 -6.99 0.25
C ALA A 132 2.86 -7.09 0.14
N GLU A 133 2.22 -6.17 -0.60
CA GLU A 133 0.77 -6.18 -0.84
C GLU A 133 0.30 -7.45 -1.58
N SER A 134 1.09 -7.92 -2.56
CA SER A 134 0.77 -9.14 -3.32
C SER A 134 0.83 -10.40 -2.45
N VAL A 135 1.78 -10.46 -1.51
CA VAL A 135 1.93 -11.58 -0.57
C VAL A 135 0.74 -11.61 0.40
N GLU A 136 0.37 -10.45 0.96
CA GLU A 136 -0.78 -10.33 1.85
C GLU A 136 -2.08 -10.79 1.18
N THR A 137 -2.35 -10.30 -0.04
CA THR A 137 -3.51 -10.70 -0.83
C THR A 137 -3.52 -12.20 -1.14
N GLY A 138 -2.34 -12.77 -1.43
CA GLY A 138 -2.17 -14.20 -1.66
C GLY A 138 -2.48 -15.04 -0.42
N LEU A 139 -2.00 -14.62 0.75
CA LEU A 139 -2.28 -15.28 2.02
C LEU A 139 -3.77 -15.23 2.38
N ASP A 140 -4.43 -14.10 2.17
CA ASP A 140 -5.88 -13.95 2.39
C ASP A 140 -6.71 -14.83 1.46
N HIS A 141 -6.24 -15.04 0.23
CA HIS A 141 -6.88 -15.97 -0.70
C HIS A 141 -6.76 -17.41 -0.21
N VAL A 142 -5.55 -17.84 0.20
CA VAL A 142 -5.30 -19.18 0.75
C VAL A 142 -6.13 -19.43 2.00
N ALA A 143 -6.18 -18.47 2.93
CA ALA A 143 -6.95 -18.57 4.16
C ALA A 143 -8.45 -18.79 3.88
N ARG A 144 -9.04 -18.07 2.92
CA ARG A 144 -10.45 -18.25 2.52
C ARG A 144 -10.73 -19.60 1.85
N THR A 145 -9.80 -20.11 1.04
CA THR A 145 -9.93 -21.45 0.44
C THR A 145 -9.84 -22.57 1.48
N MET A 146 -9.06 -22.39 2.54
CA MET A 146 -8.96 -23.37 3.62
C MET A 146 -10.21 -23.39 4.51
N ASP A 147 -10.76 -22.23 4.90
CA ASP A 147 -12.01 -22.16 5.70
C ASP A 147 -13.21 -22.78 4.98
N SER A 148 -13.30 -22.60 3.65
CA SER A 148 -14.37 -23.21 2.85
C SER A 148 -14.21 -24.72 2.68
N SER A 149 -12.98 -25.24 2.68
CA SER A 149 -12.71 -26.68 2.59
C SER A 149 -13.02 -27.40 3.91
N ASP A 150 -12.76 -26.77 5.07
CA ASP A 150 -13.06 -27.33 6.39
C ASP A 150 -14.58 -27.44 6.68
N ARG A 151 -15.40 -26.53 6.10
CA ARG A 151 -16.86 -26.68 6.16
C ARG A 151 -17.38 -27.83 5.29
N GLY A 152 -16.67 -28.17 4.22
CA GLY A 152 -17.00 -29.31 3.35
C GLY A 152 -16.72 -30.66 4.01
N THR A 153 -15.59 -30.78 4.72
CA THR A 153 -15.19 -32.02 5.41
C THR A 153 -16.06 -32.32 6.63
N ALA A 154 -16.42 -31.30 7.43
CA ALA A 154 -17.32 -31.47 8.58
C ALA A 154 -18.72 -32.00 8.19
N ALA A 155 -19.24 -31.62 7.01
CA ALA A 155 -20.50 -32.12 6.49
C ALA A 155 -20.41 -33.59 6.02
N GLU A 156 -19.27 -34.01 5.46
CA GLU A 156 -19.06 -35.40 5.05
C GLU A 156 -18.83 -36.35 6.23
N ASP A 157 -18.15 -35.89 7.28
CA ASP A 157 -17.88 -36.72 8.47
C ASP A 157 -19.13 -36.92 9.33
N GLY A 158 -19.97 -35.88 9.48
CA GLY A 158 -21.29 -36.02 10.13
C GLY A 158 -22.23 -36.98 9.39
N ALA A 159 -22.14 -37.05 8.05
CA ALA A 159 -22.90 -37.99 7.24
C ALA A 159 -22.39 -39.44 7.37
N LYS A 160 -21.10 -39.65 7.63
CA LYS A 160 -20.52 -40.97 7.90
C LYS A 160 -20.86 -41.46 9.31
N GLU A 161 -20.81 -40.60 10.32
CA GLU A 161 -21.15 -40.96 11.70
C GLU A 161 -22.62 -41.31 11.90
N SER A 162 -23.53 -40.52 11.31
CA SER A 162 -24.97 -40.80 11.33
C SER A 162 -25.34 -42.12 10.64
N ARG A 163 -24.61 -42.55 9.60
CA ARG A 163 -24.77 -43.88 8.99
C ARG A 163 -24.27 -45.02 9.89
N ARG A 164 -23.21 -44.78 10.69
CA ARG A 164 -22.65 -45.78 11.62
C ARG A 164 -23.56 -46.00 12.82
N ALA A 165 -24.16 -44.94 13.37
CA ALA A 165 -25.05 -44.98 14.54
C ALA A 165 -26.49 -45.45 14.25
N ALA A 166 -26.90 -45.57 12.98
CA ALA A 166 -28.27 -45.95 12.63
C ALA A 166 -28.57 -47.43 12.94
N THR A 167 -29.74 -47.69 13.55
CA THR A 167 -30.23 -49.04 13.84
C THR A 167 -30.61 -49.80 12.56
N PRO A 168 -30.68 -51.15 12.59
CA PRO A 168 -31.00 -51.96 11.41
C PRO A 168 -32.32 -51.56 10.72
N GLU A 169 -33.34 -51.18 11.50
CA GLU A 169 -34.64 -50.70 10.98
C GLU A 169 -34.52 -49.36 10.26
N GLN A 170 -33.74 -48.41 10.82
CA GLN A 170 -33.49 -47.10 10.21
C GLN A 170 -32.69 -47.21 8.90
N LYS A 171 -31.76 -48.15 8.82
CA LYS A 171 -31.01 -48.47 7.59
C LYS A 171 -31.92 -49.06 6.51
N LYS A 172 -32.84 -49.95 6.88
CA LYS A 172 -33.81 -50.57 5.97
C LYS A 172 -34.80 -49.54 5.40
N ALA A 173 -35.32 -48.65 6.24
CA ALA A 173 -36.20 -47.55 5.83
C ALA A 173 -35.50 -46.53 4.91
N SER A 174 -34.22 -46.22 5.19
CA SER A 174 -33.43 -45.33 4.32
C SER A 174 -33.14 -45.95 2.95
N LEU A 175 -32.83 -47.26 2.89
CA LEU A 175 -32.67 -48.00 1.64
C LEU A 175 -33.97 -48.07 0.82
N GLU A 176 -35.12 -48.22 1.49
CA GLU A 176 -36.44 -48.22 0.83
C GLU A 176 -36.76 -46.87 0.19
N ARG A 177 -36.47 -45.75 0.88
CA ARG A 177 -36.61 -44.39 0.33
C ARG A 177 -35.74 -44.16 -0.90
N VAL A 178 -34.48 -44.63 -0.86
CA VAL A 178 -33.56 -44.52 -2.00
C VAL A 178 -34.06 -45.37 -3.19
N ARG A 179 -34.53 -46.60 -2.93
CA ARG A 179 -35.12 -47.46 -3.97
C ARG A 179 -36.37 -46.85 -4.60
N ARG A 180 -37.24 -46.20 -3.81
CA ARG A 180 -38.44 -45.49 -4.29
C ARG A 180 -38.07 -44.27 -5.15
N LYS A 181 -37.05 -43.51 -4.74
CA LYS A 181 -36.54 -42.34 -5.48
C LYS A 181 -35.80 -42.73 -6.78
N ALA A 182 -35.10 -43.86 -6.80
CA ALA A 182 -34.48 -44.40 -8.01
C ALA A 182 -35.52 -44.91 -9.01
N ARG A 183 -36.63 -45.50 -8.53
CA ARG A 183 -37.76 -45.91 -9.39
C ARG A 183 -38.52 -44.72 -9.99
N SER A 184 -38.61 -43.58 -9.29
CA SER A 184 -39.29 -42.38 -9.81
C SER A 184 -38.45 -41.57 -10.81
N ARG A 185 -37.13 -41.82 -10.90
CA ARG A 185 -36.23 -41.16 -11.87
C ARG A 185 -36.06 -41.93 -13.18
N ARG A 186 -36.62 -43.14 -13.26
CA ARG A 186 -36.55 -44.03 -14.44
C ARG A 186 -37.83 -44.01 -15.29
N LYS A 187 -38.71 -43.04 -15.03
CA LYS A 187 -39.96 -42.79 -15.76
C LYS A 187 -39.88 -41.37 -16.31
#